data_AF-Q4VR93-F1
#
_entry.id   AF-Q4VR93-F1
#
_cell.length_a   1.000
_cell.length_b   1.000
_cell.length_c   1.000
_cell.angle_alpha   90.00
_cell.angle_beta   90.00
_cell.angle_gamma   90.00
#
_symmetry.space_group_name_H-M   'P 1'
#
loop_
_entity.id
_entity.type
_entity.pdbx_description
1 polymer ?
#
loop_
_entity_poly.entity_id
_entity_poly.type
_entity_poly.pdbx_seq_one_letter_code
_entity_poly.pdbx_strand_id
1 'polypeptide(L)'
;MVINMIYMININTEIFLRSVKDLNKLKLLVEVNNLDRPNFSAIARELGVDRRTVKKYYDGDIKKVRKSKKSKIDDFYDIISSLLSAETDQIFYYKSHLYRYLVREKGLDCSRSNFNYYILKHEKFAEYFKPNKKKDAVKSETSFGKQAQFDWKEKLKFSFGYVTTNS
;
A
#
# COMPACT_ATOMS: atom_id res chain seq x y z
N MET A 1 7.71 27.12 -56.39
CA MET A 1 7.87 27.94 -55.16
C MET A 1 6.51 28.05 -54.51
N VAL A 2 6.35 27.54 -53.29
CA VAL A 2 5.11 27.74 -52.51
C VAL A 2 5.23 29.09 -51.82
N ILE A 3 4.38 30.04 -52.18
CA ILE A 3 4.32 31.35 -51.52
C ILE A 3 3.42 31.16 -50.30
N ASN A 4 4.02 31.12 -49.10
CA ASN A 4 3.25 31.20 -47.86
C ASN A 4 2.80 32.65 -47.66
N MET A 5 1.51 32.88 -47.81
CA MET A 5 0.89 34.17 -47.51
C MET A 5 0.63 34.25 -46.01
N ILE A 6 1.37 35.13 -45.31
CA ILE A 6 1.26 35.34 -43.87
C ILE A 6 0.29 36.49 -43.61
N TYR A 7 -0.83 36.22 -42.96
CA TYR A 7 -1.75 37.25 -42.48
C TYR A 7 -1.48 37.53 -41.00
N MET A 8 -1.23 38.79 -40.66
CA MET A 8 -1.08 39.23 -39.28
C MET A 8 -2.42 39.75 -38.75
N ILE A 9 -2.97 39.09 -37.74
CA ILE A 9 -4.23 39.45 -37.09
C ILE A 9 -3.90 39.82 -35.64
N ASN A 10 -4.26 41.04 -35.24
CA ASN A 10 -4.03 41.54 -33.89
C ASN A 10 -5.29 41.28 -33.05
N ILE A 11 -5.28 40.22 -32.24
CA ILE A 11 -6.43 39.81 -31.43
C ILE A 11 -6.22 40.33 -30.00
N ASN A 12 -7.04 41.29 -29.57
CA ASN A 12 -7.11 41.68 -28.16
C ASN A 12 -7.88 40.61 -27.38
N THR A 13 -7.17 39.72 -26.70
CA THR A 13 -7.76 38.69 -25.84
C THR A 13 -7.44 38.93 -24.37
N GLU A 14 -8.46 38.93 -23.53
CA GLU A 14 -8.29 38.88 -22.07
C GLU A 14 -8.06 37.43 -21.63
N ILE A 15 -7.02 37.21 -20.81
CA ILE A 15 -6.67 35.89 -20.29
C ILE A 15 -6.87 35.89 -18.79
N PHE A 16 -7.72 35.01 -18.29
CA PHE A 16 -7.89 34.82 -16.85
C PHE A 16 -6.98 33.69 -16.37
N LEU A 17 -5.91 34.05 -15.65
CA LEU A 17 -5.02 33.08 -14.99
C LEU A 17 -5.58 32.72 -13.62
N ARG A 18 -6.46 31.70 -13.56
CA ARG A 18 -7.03 31.22 -12.29
C ARG A 18 -6.21 30.09 -11.66
N SER A 19 -5.45 29.36 -12.48
CA SER A 19 -4.68 28.20 -12.05
C SER A 19 -3.28 28.18 -12.66
N VAL A 20 -2.36 27.50 -11.97
CA VAL A 20 -0.99 27.25 -12.44
C VAL A 20 -0.97 26.49 -13.78
N LYS A 21 -2.02 25.73 -14.11
CA LYS A 21 -2.17 25.04 -15.40
C LYS A 21 -2.36 26.00 -16.58
N ASP A 22 -2.91 27.20 -16.33
CA ASP A 22 -3.16 28.20 -17.37
C ASP A 22 -1.87 28.91 -17.82
N LEU A 23 -0.77 28.79 -17.07
CA LEU A 23 0.52 29.37 -17.42
C LEU A 23 1.12 28.82 -18.72
N ASN A 24 0.75 27.60 -19.10
CA ASN A 24 1.15 27.03 -20.39
C ASN A 24 0.48 27.79 -21.56
N LYS A 25 -0.76 28.25 -21.38
CA LYS A 25 -1.45 29.09 -22.38
C LYS A 25 -0.76 30.45 -22.50
N LEU A 26 -0.33 31.01 -21.36
CA LEU A 26 0.41 32.27 -21.33
C LEU A 26 1.73 32.17 -22.11
N LYS A 27 2.45 31.05 -22.00
CA LYS A 27 3.69 30.84 -22.77
C LYS A 27 3.46 30.87 -24.28
N LEU A 28 2.45 30.14 -24.77
CA LEU A 28 2.09 30.13 -26.19
C LEU A 28 1.79 31.53 -26.72
N LEU A 29 1.06 32.33 -25.94
CA LEU A 29 0.69 33.69 -26.34
C LEU A 29 1.87 34.66 -26.33
N VAL A 30 2.81 34.49 -25.40
CA VAL A 30 4.05 35.28 -25.36
C VAL A 30 4.93 34.96 -26.57
N GLU A 31 5.05 33.68 -26.95
CA GLU A 31 5.84 33.24 -28.10
C GLU A 31 5.23 33.69 -29.43
N VAL A 32 3.91 33.54 -29.61
CA VAL A 32 3.22 33.93 -30.85
C VAL A 32 3.28 35.44 -31.09
N ASN A 33 3.23 36.24 -30.03
CA ASN A 33 3.20 37.70 -30.12
C ASN A 33 4.59 38.34 -29.94
N ASN A 34 5.68 37.56 -29.88
CA ASN A 34 7.05 38.04 -29.61
C ASN A 34 7.14 38.99 -28.40
N LEU A 35 6.40 38.67 -27.33
CA LEU A 35 6.38 39.48 -26.11
C LEU A 35 7.54 39.12 -25.18
N ASP A 36 7.92 40.07 -24.32
CA ASP A 36 8.89 39.83 -23.27
C ASP A 36 8.38 38.86 -22.21
N ARG A 37 9.33 38.24 -21.50
CA ARG A 37 9.00 37.26 -20.45
C ARG A 37 8.14 37.89 -19.35
N PRO A 38 7.06 37.21 -18.92
CA PRO A 38 6.18 37.73 -17.88
C PRO A 38 6.87 37.75 -16.52
N ASN A 39 6.42 38.67 -15.65
CA ASN A 39 6.92 38.76 -14.28
C ASN A 39 6.38 37.62 -13.41
N PHE A 40 7.15 36.52 -13.31
CA PHE A 40 6.75 35.37 -12.49
C PHE A 40 6.55 35.67 -11.01
N SER A 41 7.18 36.73 -10.46
CA SER A 41 7.02 37.09 -9.05
C SER A 41 5.66 37.76 -8.78
N ALA A 42 5.13 38.52 -9.74
CA ALA A 42 3.79 39.09 -9.64
C ALA A 42 2.72 38.00 -9.73
N ILE A 43 2.83 37.15 -10.75
CA ILE A 43 1.94 36.00 -10.98
C ILE A 43 1.92 35.06 -9.77
N ALA A 44 3.07 34.81 -9.15
CA ALA A 44 3.19 34.00 -7.94
C ALA A 44 2.38 34.55 -6.76
N ARG A 45 2.37 35.88 -6.56
CA ARG A 45 1.61 36.52 -5.48
C ARG A 45 0.11 36.46 -5.73
N GLU A 46 -0.32 36.69 -6.96
CA GLU A 46 -1.74 36.61 -7.34
C GLU A 46 -2.30 35.19 -7.22
N LEU A 47 -1.52 34.19 -7.65
CA LEU A 47 -1.90 32.78 -7.57
C LEU A 47 -1.63 32.14 -6.19
N GLY A 48 -0.95 32.85 -5.28
CA GLY A 48 -0.57 32.32 -3.96
C GLY A 48 0.37 31.11 -4.01
N VAL A 49 1.25 31.02 -5.02
CA VAL A 49 2.16 29.89 -5.23
C VAL A 49 3.63 30.34 -5.28
N ASP A 50 4.56 29.42 -5.01
CA ASP A 50 5.99 29.70 -5.10
C ASP A 50 6.42 30.07 -6.54
N ARG A 51 7.28 31.08 -6.69
CA ARG A 51 7.79 31.57 -7.99
C ARG A 51 8.43 30.45 -8.83
N ARG A 52 9.12 29.49 -8.20
CA ARG A 52 9.74 28.36 -8.93
C ARG A 52 8.67 27.44 -9.50
N THR A 53 7.53 27.32 -8.82
CA THR A 53 6.37 26.58 -9.32
C THR A 53 5.76 27.28 -10.54
N VAL A 54 5.56 28.60 -10.49
CA VAL A 54 5.10 29.39 -11.65
C VAL A 54 6.02 29.18 -12.85
N LYS A 55 7.33 29.39 -12.67
CA LYS A 55 8.31 29.23 -13.74
C LYS A 55 8.27 27.81 -14.32
N LYS A 56 8.24 26.79 -13.46
CA LYS A 56 8.19 25.38 -13.88
C LYS A 56 6.96 25.05 -14.73
N TYR A 57 5.79 25.56 -14.34
CA TYR A 57 4.56 25.35 -15.10
C TYR A 57 4.48 26.17 -16.38
N TYR A 58 5.06 27.38 -16.37
CA TYR A 58 5.23 28.18 -17.58
C TYR A 58 6.13 27.47 -18.58
N ASP A 59 7.28 26.93 -18.14
CA ASP A 59 8.24 26.23 -19.01
C ASP A 59 7.69 24.90 -19.56
N GLY A 60 6.61 24.35 -18.98
CA GLY A 60 5.99 23.08 -19.39
C GLY A 60 6.53 21.85 -18.65
N ASP A 61 7.35 22.05 -17.62
CA ASP A 61 7.99 20.99 -16.81
C ASP A 61 7.01 20.38 -15.79
N ILE A 62 5.87 19.87 -16.24
CA ILE A 62 4.89 19.24 -15.37
C ILE A 62 5.53 17.96 -14.79
N LYS A 63 5.54 17.83 -13.45
CA LYS A 63 6.14 16.68 -12.76
C LYS A 63 5.59 15.38 -13.36
N LYS A 64 6.48 14.49 -13.81
CA LYS A 64 6.13 13.09 -14.09
C LYS A 64 5.44 12.52 -12.85
N VAL A 65 4.23 11.98 -13.03
CA VAL A 65 3.55 11.24 -11.96
C VAL A 65 4.49 10.11 -11.52
N ARG A 66 4.89 10.10 -10.24
CA ARG A 66 5.73 9.03 -9.72
C ARG A 66 4.92 7.74 -9.80
N LYS A 67 5.37 6.78 -10.62
CA LYS A 67 4.79 5.44 -10.64
C LYS A 67 5.00 4.81 -9.27
N SER A 68 3.96 4.14 -8.74
CA SER A 68 4.12 3.33 -7.53
C SER A 68 5.12 2.21 -7.82
N LYS A 69 6.09 2.03 -6.92
CA LYS A 69 7.05 0.95 -7.02
C LYS A 69 6.36 -0.35 -6.63
N LYS A 70 6.51 -1.40 -7.44
CA LYS A 70 6.07 -2.76 -7.08
C LYS A 70 6.84 -3.22 -5.84
N SER A 71 6.13 -3.88 -4.93
CA SER A 71 6.73 -4.53 -3.77
C SER A 71 7.52 -5.75 -4.22
N LYS A 72 8.60 -6.10 -3.50
CA LYS A 72 9.30 -7.38 -3.71
C LYS A 72 8.39 -8.60 -3.48
N ILE A 73 7.31 -8.42 -2.73
CA ILE A 73 6.34 -9.48 -2.39
C ILE A 73 5.33 -9.67 -3.53
N ASP A 74 5.16 -8.69 -4.43
CA ASP A 74 4.22 -8.79 -5.55
C ASP A 74 4.58 -9.95 -6.48
N ASP A 75 5.88 -10.23 -6.64
CA ASP A 75 6.36 -11.36 -7.45
C ASP A 75 5.99 -12.74 -6.85
N PHE A 76 5.63 -12.77 -5.56
CA PHE A 76 5.21 -13.98 -4.84
C PHE A 76 3.70 -14.09 -4.68
N TYR A 77 2.92 -13.17 -5.26
CA TYR A 77 1.46 -13.14 -5.07
C TYR A 77 0.80 -14.46 -5.47
N ASP A 78 1.15 -14.99 -6.64
CA ASP A 78 0.57 -16.22 -7.18
C ASP A 78 0.95 -17.44 -6.33
N ILE A 79 2.20 -17.48 -5.85
CA ILE A 79 2.68 -18.53 -4.95
C ILE A 79 1.91 -18.49 -3.63
N ILE A 80 1.75 -17.30 -3.04
CA ILE A 80 0.99 -17.13 -1.79
C ILE A 80 -0.48 -17.53 -2.02
N SER A 81 -1.08 -17.14 -3.14
CA SER A 81 -2.45 -17.50 -3.46
C SER A 81 -2.64 -19.00 -3.64
N SER A 82 -1.68 -19.68 -4.27
CA SER A 82 -1.70 -21.14 -4.41
C SER A 82 -1.57 -21.82 -3.05
N LEU A 83 -0.62 -21.39 -2.20
CA LEU A 83 -0.38 -21.95 -0.87
C LEU A 83 -1.52 -21.72 0.14
N LEU A 84 -2.33 -20.69 -0.07
CA LEU A 84 -3.49 -20.38 0.77
C LEU A 84 -4.80 -20.89 0.17
N SER A 85 -4.75 -21.60 -0.97
CA SER A 85 -5.91 -22.21 -1.61
C SER A 85 -6.36 -23.46 -0.86
N ALA A 86 -7.67 -23.74 -0.91
CA ALA A 86 -8.29 -24.91 -0.30
C ALA A 86 -7.86 -26.25 -0.94
N GLU A 87 -7.21 -26.19 -2.10
CA GLU A 87 -6.70 -27.37 -2.82
C GLU A 87 -5.36 -27.89 -2.27
N THR A 88 -4.69 -27.12 -1.41
CA THR A 88 -3.38 -27.51 -0.87
C THR A 88 -3.51 -28.21 0.48
N ASP A 89 -2.81 -29.34 0.65
CA ASP A 89 -2.75 -30.07 1.93
C ASP A 89 -2.02 -29.30 3.04
N GLN A 90 -1.24 -28.28 2.66
CA GLN A 90 -0.41 -27.51 3.57
C GLN A 90 -1.19 -26.33 4.20
N ILE A 91 -1.64 -26.51 5.44
CA ILE A 91 -2.40 -25.47 6.17
C ILE A 91 -1.45 -24.56 6.97
N PHE A 92 -1.58 -23.24 6.78
CA PHE A 92 -0.81 -22.24 7.52
C PHE A 92 -1.64 -21.53 8.58
N TYR A 93 -1.61 -21.96 9.83
CA TYR A 93 -2.38 -21.29 10.90
C TYR A 93 -1.94 -19.84 11.18
N TYR A 94 -0.67 -19.51 10.95
CA TYR A 94 -0.10 -18.22 11.29
C TYR A 94 0.67 -17.60 10.13
N LYS A 95 0.54 -16.28 9.97
CA LYS A 95 1.32 -15.47 9.00
C LYS A 95 2.83 -15.69 9.15
N SER A 96 3.29 -15.94 10.37
CA SER A 96 4.69 -16.23 10.69
C SER A 96 5.20 -17.53 10.06
N HIS A 97 4.36 -18.56 9.98
CA HIS A 97 4.72 -19.85 9.40
C HIS A 97 4.81 -19.74 7.88
N LEU A 98 3.83 -19.08 7.25
CA LEU A 98 3.86 -18.76 5.82
C LEU A 98 5.11 -17.94 5.46
N TYR A 99 5.43 -16.90 6.24
CA TYR A 99 6.63 -16.10 6.04
C TYR A 99 7.92 -16.93 6.12
N ARG A 100 8.07 -17.76 7.16
CA ARG A 100 9.27 -18.61 7.32
C ARG A 100 9.41 -19.61 6.18
N TYR A 101 8.30 -20.18 5.71
CA TYR A 101 8.27 -21.06 4.55
C TYR A 101 8.73 -20.35 3.28
N LEU A 102 8.19 -19.16 2.99
CA LEU A 102 8.55 -18.38 1.80
C LEU A 102 10.02 -17.93 1.82
N VAL A 103 10.56 -17.58 3.00
CA VAL A 103 11.98 -17.24 3.14
C VAL A 103 12.86 -18.47 2.88
N ARG A 104 12.52 -19.61 3.48
CA ARG A 104 13.33 -20.84 3.43
C ARG A 104 13.28 -21.52 2.05
N GLU A 105 12.08 -21.70 1.50
CA GLU A 105 11.86 -22.53 0.31
C GLU A 105 11.82 -21.72 -0.99
N LYS A 106 11.41 -20.44 -0.91
CA LYS A 106 11.19 -19.58 -2.08
C LYS A 106 12.12 -18.37 -2.14
N GLY A 107 12.99 -18.19 -1.15
CA GLY A 107 13.99 -17.11 -1.14
C GLY A 107 13.41 -15.70 -0.99
N LEU A 108 12.28 -15.55 -0.29
CA LEU A 108 11.65 -14.24 -0.09
C LEU A 108 12.58 -13.28 0.65
N ASP A 109 13.05 -12.24 -0.03
CA ASP A 109 13.89 -11.18 0.53
C ASP A 109 13.04 -9.97 0.97
N CYS A 110 12.39 -10.08 2.13
CA CYS A 110 11.73 -8.95 2.77
C CYS A 110 11.69 -9.09 4.30
N SER A 111 11.51 -7.99 5.02
CA SER A 111 11.30 -8.06 6.48
C SER A 111 9.92 -8.63 6.82
N ARG A 112 9.80 -9.31 7.95
CA ARG A 112 8.52 -9.83 8.48
C ARG A 112 7.44 -8.76 8.63
N SER A 113 7.80 -7.53 9.02
CA SER A 113 6.83 -6.43 9.17
C SER A 113 6.23 -6.02 7.82
N ASN A 114 7.06 -5.89 6.78
CA ASN A 114 6.61 -5.61 5.42
C ASN A 114 5.72 -6.75 4.89
N PHE A 115 6.07 -8.00 5.17
CA PHE A 115 5.23 -9.14 4.83
C PHE A 115 3.87 -9.10 5.52
N ASN A 116 3.83 -8.84 6.83
CA ASN A 116 2.57 -8.73 7.57
C ASN A 116 1.68 -7.60 7.04
N TYR A 117 2.29 -6.43 6.75
CA TYR A 117 1.59 -5.31 6.14
C TYR A 117 1.02 -5.70 4.77
N TYR A 118 1.79 -6.41 3.96
CA TYR A 118 1.35 -6.92 2.66
C TYR A 118 0.14 -7.84 2.79
N ILE A 119 0.21 -8.87 3.64
CA ILE A 119 -0.90 -9.80 3.88
C ILE A 119 -2.15 -9.07 4.36
N LEU A 120 -2.02 -8.03 5.19
CA LEU A 120 -3.16 -7.24 5.67
C LEU A 120 -3.75 -6.32 4.59
N LYS A 121 -2.92 -5.83 3.67
CA LYS A 121 -3.35 -4.95 2.57
C LYS A 121 -4.17 -5.71 1.52
N HIS A 122 -3.92 -7.02 1.35
CA HIS A 122 -4.64 -7.86 0.41
C HIS A 122 -5.78 -8.60 1.12
N GLU A 123 -7.03 -8.19 0.83
CA GLU A 123 -8.24 -8.70 1.49
C GLU A 123 -8.34 -10.23 1.46
N LYS A 124 -8.05 -10.87 0.31
CA LYS A 124 -8.04 -12.34 0.16
C LYS A 124 -7.15 -13.04 1.19
N PHE A 125 -5.94 -12.52 1.41
CA PHE A 125 -5.00 -13.12 2.35
C PHE A 125 -5.36 -12.76 3.80
N ALA A 126 -5.85 -11.54 4.02
CA ALA A 126 -6.30 -11.10 5.34
C ALA A 126 -7.48 -11.94 5.85
N GLU A 127 -8.40 -12.33 4.97
CA GLU A 127 -9.55 -13.18 5.28
C GLU A 127 -9.13 -14.57 5.74
N TYR A 128 -8.18 -15.20 5.04
CA TYR A 128 -7.64 -16.51 5.42
C TYR A 128 -7.11 -16.55 6.86
N PHE A 129 -6.40 -15.49 7.29
CA PHE A 129 -5.83 -15.41 8.65
C PHE A 129 -6.76 -14.75 9.67
N LYS A 130 -8.01 -14.49 9.32
CA LYS A 130 -8.96 -13.85 10.25
C LYS A 130 -9.36 -14.88 11.31
N PRO A 131 -9.29 -14.52 12.61
CA PRO A 131 -9.77 -15.43 13.64
C PRO A 131 -11.25 -15.69 13.44
N ASN A 132 -11.63 -16.97 13.36
CA ASN A 132 -13.04 -17.37 13.39
C ASN A 132 -13.67 -16.80 14.66
N LYS A 133 -14.73 -15.99 14.51
CA LYS A 133 -15.50 -15.52 15.66
C LYS A 133 -16.03 -16.78 16.36
N LYS A 134 -15.58 -17.07 17.57
CA LYS A 134 -16.22 -18.08 18.43
C LYS A 134 -17.67 -17.65 18.61
N LYS A 135 -18.61 -18.32 17.92
CA LYS A 135 -20.04 -18.03 18.04
C LYS A 135 -20.56 -18.38 19.43
N ASP A 136 -19.87 -19.27 20.14
CA ASP A 136 -20.37 -19.85 21.39
C ASP A 136 -19.41 -19.67 22.56
N ALA A 137 -18.89 -18.46 22.76
CA ALA A 137 -18.51 -18.07 24.11
C ALA A 137 -19.81 -17.76 24.86
N VAL A 138 -20.55 -18.82 25.26
CA VAL A 138 -21.67 -18.71 26.18
C VAL A 138 -21.14 -17.97 27.40
N LYS A 139 -21.45 -16.68 27.52
CA LYS A 139 -21.24 -15.96 28.76
C LYS A 139 -22.26 -16.56 29.71
N SER A 140 -21.79 -17.38 30.64
CA SER A 140 -22.66 -17.93 31.68
C SER A 140 -23.44 -16.79 32.32
N GLU A 141 -24.77 -16.87 32.35
CA GLU A 141 -25.65 -15.86 32.96
C GLU A 141 -25.50 -15.78 34.49
N THR A 142 -24.70 -16.66 35.09
CA THR A 142 -24.61 -16.80 36.54
C THR A 142 -23.51 -15.92 37.13
N SER A 143 -23.86 -15.18 38.20
CA SER A 143 -22.92 -14.37 38.97
C SER A 143 -21.81 -15.23 39.62
N PHE A 144 -20.64 -14.62 39.80
CA PHE A 144 -19.47 -15.21 40.44
C PHE A 144 -19.84 -15.81 41.81
N GLY A 145 -19.54 -17.09 42.04
CA GLY A 145 -19.83 -17.80 43.29
C GLY A 145 -21.00 -18.81 43.27
N LYS A 146 -21.76 -18.91 42.16
CA LYS A 146 -22.80 -19.96 42.00
C LYS A 146 -22.36 -21.21 41.22
N GLN A 147 -21.12 -21.23 40.73
CA GLN A 147 -20.56 -22.38 40.03
C GLN A 147 -19.41 -22.95 40.88
N ALA A 148 -19.50 -24.23 41.20
CA ALA A 148 -18.42 -24.99 41.83
C ALA A 148 -17.85 -25.96 40.79
N GLN A 149 -16.54 -25.92 40.56
CA GLN A 149 -15.83 -26.99 39.85
C GLN A 149 -15.56 -28.12 40.83
N PHE A 150 -16.11 -29.30 40.55
CA PHE A 150 -15.79 -30.51 41.30
C PHE A 150 -14.63 -31.20 40.58
N ASP A 151 -13.41 -31.03 41.10
CA ASP A 151 -12.22 -31.73 40.62
C ASP A 151 -12.18 -33.13 41.24
N TRP A 152 -12.31 -34.18 40.41
CA TRP A 152 -12.10 -35.55 40.88
C TRP A 152 -10.62 -35.87 40.84
N LYS A 153 -9.99 -35.75 42.01
CA LYS A 153 -8.60 -36.17 42.21
C LYS A 153 -8.56 -37.68 42.45
N GLU A 154 -8.44 -38.47 41.39
CA GLU A 154 -8.08 -39.89 41.54
C GLU A 154 -6.66 -40.03 42.11
N LYS A 155 -6.50 -40.87 43.13
CA LYS A 155 -5.17 -41.25 43.66
C LYS A 155 -4.51 -42.25 42.70
N LEU A 156 -3.75 -41.75 41.74
CA LEU A 156 -2.88 -42.59 40.91
C LEU A 156 -1.75 -43.18 41.78
N LYS A 157 -1.72 -44.51 41.91
CA LYS A 157 -0.57 -45.23 42.47
C LYS A 157 0.43 -45.49 41.36
N PHE A 158 1.52 -44.72 41.35
CA PHE A 158 2.66 -44.98 40.48
C PHE A 158 3.59 -45.99 41.15
N SER A 159 3.96 -47.05 40.44
CA SER A 159 5.11 -47.91 40.77
C SER A 159 6.19 -47.70 39.72
N PHE A 160 7.38 -47.30 40.17
CA PHE A 160 8.57 -47.23 39.31
C PHE A 160 9.26 -48.58 39.31
N GLY A 161 9.26 -49.26 38.16
CA GLY A 161 10.09 -50.44 37.94
C GLY A 161 11.52 -49.99 37.63
N TYR A 162 12.47 -50.27 38.53
CA TYR A 162 13.88 -50.10 38.23
C TYR A 162 14.34 -51.27 37.36
N VAL A 163 14.76 -50.99 36.14
CA VAL A 163 15.53 -51.96 35.33
C VAL A 163 16.97 -51.87 35.79
N THR A 164 17.40 -52.81 36.62
CA THR A 164 18.82 -53.04 36.87
C THR A 164 19.41 -53.67 35.61
N THR A 165 20.15 -52.88 34.83
CA THR A 165 21.09 -53.43 33.85
C THR A 165 22.20 -54.12 34.63
N ASN A 166 22.18 -55.46 34.66
CA ASN A 166 23.32 -56.23 35.14
C ASN A 166 24.48 -56.02 34.14
N SER A 167 25.60 -55.54 34.68
CA SER A 167 26.92 -55.49 34.03
C SER A 167 27.46 -56.89 33.73
#